data_AF-X0QL87-F1
#
_entry.id   AF-X0QL87-F1
#
_cell.length_a   1.000
_cell.length_b   1.000
_cell.length_c   1.000
_cell.angle_alpha   90.00
_cell.angle_beta   90.00
_cell.angle_gamma   90.00
#
_symmetry.space_group_name_H-M   'P 1'
#
loop_
_entity.id
_entity.type
_entity.pdbx_description
1 polymer ?
#
loop_
_entity_poly.entity_id
_entity_poly.type
_entity_poly.pdbx_seq_one_letter_code
_entity_poly.pdbx_strand_id
1 'polypeptide(L)'
;MIVTTDNTSLILGSNEPNVNKVIDDLSLLASKNIGELVTTHPNLLIFPAHFEDNEDDIASKPIFELKVSESQTVLETGNVMGFIGVKDTQLKIQSRFARASVVDSDDQANQEEAIEEDYFLHYMLQKVLCINLFDLKHSRNQTNLFDYLVYLFPYFLKKSALTKPV
;
A
#
# COMPACT_ATOMS: atom_id res chain seq x y z
N MET A 1 -0.04 10.84 9.78
CA MET A 1 0.04 9.86 8.67
C MET A 1 0.73 10.55 7.50
N ILE A 2 1.77 9.94 6.94
CA ILE A 2 2.45 10.42 5.72
C ILE A 2 1.73 9.84 4.51
N VAL A 3 1.51 10.65 3.48
CA VAL A 3 0.92 10.22 2.22
C VAL A 3 1.89 10.56 1.09
N THR A 4 2.17 9.58 0.24
CA THR A 4 2.98 9.71 -0.97
C THR A 4 2.40 8.84 -2.08
N THR A 5 2.97 8.89 -3.28
CA THR A 5 2.59 8.03 -4.42
C THR A 5 3.67 7.00 -4.71
N ASP A 6 3.32 5.91 -5.39
CA ASP A 6 4.30 4.92 -5.88
C ASP A 6 5.22 5.55 -6.94
N ASN A 7 6.45 5.07 -7.00
CA ASN A 7 7.48 5.54 -7.93
C ASN A 7 7.74 7.07 -7.86
N THR A 8 7.76 7.63 -6.64
CA THR A 8 8.01 9.06 -6.42
C THR A 8 8.93 9.32 -5.22
N SER A 9 9.39 10.57 -5.09
CA SER A 9 10.24 11.04 -3.99
C SER A 9 9.51 12.12 -3.19
N LEU A 10 9.53 12.02 -1.86
CA LEU A 10 8.95 12.97 -0.93
C LEU A 10 10.03 13.48 0.03
N ILE A 11 10.19 14.81 0.12
CA ILE A 11 11.10 15.42 1.09
C ILE A 11 10.40 15.48 2.45
N LEU A 12 10.99 14.85 3.46
CA LEU A 12 10.56 14.94 4.86
C LEU A 12 11.17 16.21 5.47
N GLY A 13 10.36 17.26 5.60
CA GLY A 13 10.81 18.57 6.08
C GLY A 13 11.05 18.59 7.59
N SER A 14 12.13 19.21 8.05
CA SER A 14 12.54 19.30 9.46
C SER A 14 11.72 20.28 10.32
N ASN A 15 10.80 21.04 9.71
CA ASN A 15 10.02 22.10 10.38
C ASN A 15 8.75 21.59 11.08
N GLU A 16 8.38 20.31 10.90
CA GLU A 16 7.22 19.70 11.54
C GLU A 16 7.61 19.03 12.87
N PRO A 17 6.86 19.26 13.97
CA PRO A 17 7.09 18.54 15.22
C PRO A 17 6.90 17.04 14.97
N ASN A 18 7.89 16.23 15.38
CA ASN A 18 7.97 14.76 15.24
C ASN A 18 8.59 14.20 13.95
N VAL A 19 9.17 15.01 13.06
CA VAL A 19 9.82 14.48 11.84
C VAL A 19 10.97 13.52 12.17
N ASN A 20 11.78 13.84 13.18
CA ASN A 20 12.86 12.94 13.59
C ASN A 20 12.33 11.59 14.05
N LYS A 21 11.24 11.57 14.85
CA LYS A 21 10.58 10.33 15.27
C LYS A 21 10.06 9.53 14.07
N VAL A 22 9.46 10.21 13.10
CA VAL A 22 8.95 9.60 11.87
C VAL A 22 10.08 8.98 11.05
N ILE A 23 11.21 9.68 10.91
CA ILE A 23 12.41 9.16 10.24
C ILE A 23 12.95 7.94 11.00
N ASP A 24 13.06 8.02 12.33
CA ASP A 24 13.52 6.92 13.17
C ASP A 24 12.63 5.68 13.03
N ASP A 25 11.30 5.86 13.04
CA ASP A 25 10.35 4.76 12.89
C ASP A 25 10.41 4.15 11.48
N LEU A 26 10.43 4.96 10.42
CA LEU A 26 10.51 4.47 9.04
C LEU A 26 11.87 3.84 8.73
N SER A 27 12.96 4.28 9.37
CA SER A 27 14.28 3.69 9.20
C SER A 27 14.34 2.20 9.56
N LEU A 28 13.42 1.72 10.41
CA LEU A 28 13.33 0.31 10.78
C LEU A 28 12.88 -0.60 9.62
N LEU A 29 12.18 -0.05 8.63
CA LEU A 29 11.70 -0.76 7.44
C LEU A 29 12.32 -0.26 6.13
N ALA A 30 13.03 0.87 6.16
CA ALA A 30 13.68 1.43 4.97
C ALA A 30 14.66 0.42 4.34
N SER A 31 14.72 0.44 3.00
CA SER A 31 15.61 -0.39 2.18
C SER A 31 15.42 -1.90 2.34
N LYS A 32 14.38 -2.36 3.03
CA LYS A 32 14.02 -3.78 3.09
C LYS A 32 13.16 -4.13 1.88
N ASN A 33 13.55 -5.19 1.18
CA ASN A 33 12.74 -5.80 0.13
C ASN A 33 11.81 -6.87 0.72
N ILE A 34 10.79 -7.23 -0.05
CA ILE A 34 9.78 -8.19 0.42
C ILE A 34 10.41 -9.57 0.65
N GLY A 35 11.35 -10.01 -0.19
CA GLY A 35 12.03 -11.30 -0.06
C GLY A 35 12.78 -11.47 1.27
N GLU A 36 13.51 -10.45 1.70
CA GLU A 36 14.19 -10.40 2.99
C GLU A 36 13.19 -10.43 4.16
N LEU A 37 12.08 -9.69 4.03
CA LEU A 37 11.03 -9.66 5.05
C LEU A 37 10.37 -11.03 5.24
N VAL A 38 10.10 -11.75 4.14
CA VAL A 38 9.57 -13.13 4.17
C VAL A 38 10.53 -14.05 4.92
N THR A 39 11.82 -13.96 4.59
CA THR A 39 12.86 -14.83 5.15
C THR A 39 13.07 -14.57 6.64
N THR A 40 13.07 -13.30 7.03
CA THR A 40 13.31 -12.87 8.42
C THR A 40 12.07 -13.10 9.30
N HIS A 41 10.86 -13.03 8.74
CA HIS A 41 9.61 -13.16 9.46
C HIS A 41 8.75 -14.26 8.83
N PRO A 42 8.95 -15.54 9.21
CA PRO A 42 8.21 -16.66 8.59
C PRO A 42 6.70 -16.63 8.86
N ASN A 43 6.25 -15.83 9.84
CA ASN A 43 4.83 -15.61 10.14
C ASN A 43 4.22 -14.45 9.33
N LEU A 44 5.01 -13.75 8.51
CA LEU A 44 4.52 -12.68 7.65
C LEU A 44 3.62 -13.29 6.58
N LEU A 45 2.36 -12.86 6.56
CA LEU A 45 1.41 -13.32 5.57
C LEU A 45 1.66 -12.61 4.24
N ILE A 46 2.00 -13.40 3.23
CA ILE A 46 2.28 -12.91 1.88
C ILE A 46 1.49 -13.72 0.87
N PHE A 47 0.92 -13.02 -0.11
CA PHE A 47 0.21 -13.63 -1.22
C PHE A 47 0.34 -12.78 -2.49
N PRO A 48 0.56 -13.42 -3.65
CA PRO A 48 0.91 -14.83 -3.81
C PRO A 48 2.25 -15.15 -3.11
N ALA A 49 2.42 -16.39 -2.65
CA ALA A 49 3.64 -16.81 -1.96
C ALA A 49 4.82 -16.98 -2.93
N HIS A 50 4.55 -17.03 -4.24
CA HIS A 50 5.52 -17.20 -5.30
C HIS A 50 5.73 -15.86 -6.01
N PHE A 51 6.89 -15.26 -5.77
CA PHE A 51 7.29 -14.01 -6.43
C PHE A 51 8.03 -14.25 -7.76
N GLU A 52 8.63 -15.43 -7.93
CA GLU A 52 9.42 -15.82 -9.11
C GLU A 52 8.60 -15.90 -10.40
N ASP A 53 7.28 -16.02 -10.28
CA ASP A 53 6.36 -16.05 -11.41
C ASP A 53 6.10 -14.66 -12.02
N ASN A 54 6.56 -13.58 -11.37
CA ASN A 54 6.35 -12.20 -11.81
C ASN A 54 7.64 -11.63 -12.41
N GLU A 55 7.57 -11.09 -13.62
CA GLU A 55 8.70 -10.42 -14.32
C GLU A 55 8.96 -8.98 -13.82
N ASP A 56 8.65 -8.66 -12.56
CA ASP A 56 8.64 -7.28 -12.04
C ASP A 56 9.70 -6.98 -10.94
N ASP A 57 10.44 -8.00 -10.52
CA ASP A 57 11.45 -7.95 -9.45
C ASP A 57 10.90 -7.41 -8.12
N ILE A 58 9.59 -7.54 -7.87
CA ILE A 58 8.94 -6.96 -6.68
C ILE A 58 9.51 -7.51 -5.37
N ALA A 59 10.00 -8.74 -5.38
CA ALA A 59 10.60 -9.38 -4.21
C ALA A 59 12.00 -8.83 -3.87
N SER A 60 12.75 -8.34 -4.85
CA SER A 60 14.14 -7.89 -4.66
C SER A 60 14.26 -6.38 -4.50
N LYS A 61 13.30 -5.61 -5.00
CA LYS A 61 13.27 -4.15 -4.85
C LYS A 61 12.81 -3.75 -3.43
N PRO A 62 13.41 -2.70 -2.86
CA PRO A 62 12.96 -2.17 -1.57
C PRO A 62 11.54 -1.60 -1.69
N ILE A 63 10.76 -1.73 -0.62
CA ILE A 63 9.41 -1.16 -0.56
C ILE A 63 9.50 0.38 -0.65
N PHE A 64 10.43 0.94 0.11
CA PHE A 64 10.84 2.35 0.05
C PHE A 64 12.28 2.50 0.56
N GLU A 65 12.91 3.61 0.20
CA GLU A 65 14.24 4.02 0.66
C GLU A 65 14.16 5.35 1.42
N LEU A 66 15.06 5.54 2.38
CA LEU A 66 15.27 6.82 3.04
C LEU A 66 16.69 7.29 2.75
N LYS A 67 16.81 8.39 2.01
CA LYS A 67 18.09 9.06 1.74
C LYS A 67 18.25 10.23 2.68
N VAL A 68 19.07 10.05 3.71
CA VAL A 68 19.38 11.08 4.70
C VAL A 68 20.59 11.88 4.20
N SER A 69 20.41 13.19 4.01
CA SER A 69 21.48 14.15 3.70
C SER A 69 21.58 15.20 4.81
N GLU A 70 22.67 15.97 4.85
CA GLU A 70 22.91 16.99 5.89
C GLU A 70 21.78 18.03 6.00
N SER A 71 21.07 18.31 4.90
CA SER A 71 20.02 19.33 4.83
C SER A 71 18.59 18.80 4.75
N GLN A 72 18.40 17.53 4.36
CA GLN A 72 17.07 16.96 4.11
C GLN A 72 17.09 15.44 4.13
N THR A 73 15.94 14.84 4.48
CA THR A 73 15.70 13.40 4.31
C THR A 73 14.68 13.20 3.21
N VAL A 74 14.99 12.35 2.23
CA VAL A 74 14.11 12.04 1.11
C VAL A 74 13.61 10.61 1.24
N LEU A 75 12.28 10.45 1.23
CA LEU A 75 11.60 9.16 1.13
C LEU A 75 11.35 8.85 -0.35
N GLU A 76 11.93 7.77 -0.86
CA GLU A 76 11.71 7.29 -2.23
C GLU A 76 10.91 6.00 -2.21
N THR A 77 9.84 5.93 -3.01
CA THR A 77 8.98 4.75 -3.11
C THR A 77 9.20 4.01 -4.43
N GLY A 78 9.13 2.68 -4.38
CA GLY A 78 9.14 1.84 -5.57
C GLY A 78 7.75 1.68 -6.20
N ASN A 79 7.58 0.65 -7.04
CA ASN A 79 6.30 0.29 -7.67
C ASN A 79 5.36 -0.49 -6.74
N VAL A 80 5.33 -0.13 -5.45
CA VAL A 80 4.48 -0.78 -4.44
C VAL A 80 3.54 0.25 -3.87
N MET A 81 2.23 0.01 -3.98
CA MET A 81 1.20 0.81 -3.32
C MET A 81 0.63 0.07 -2.12
N GLY A 82 0.10 0.81 -1.15
CA GLY A 82 -0.53 0.26 0.05
C GLY A 82 -0.31 1.10 1.29
N PHE A 83 -0.39 0.44 2.45
CA PHE A 83 -0.23 1.07 3.75
C PHE A 83 0.85 0.35 4.55
N ILE A 84 1.69 1.13 5.24
CA ILE A 84 2.78 0.64 6.08
C ILE A 84 2.62 1.29 7.45
N GLY A 85 2.54 0.49 8.50
CA GLY A 85 2.50 0.95 9.89
C GLY A 85 3.71 0.46 10.66
N VAL A 86 4.45 1.38 11.31
CA VAL A 86 5.57 1.07 12.19
C VAL A 86 5.44 1.92 13.45
N LYS A 87 5.23 1.27 14.60
CA LYS A 87 4.95 1.93 15.88
C LYS A 87 3.80 2.94 15.72
N ASP A 88 4.06 4.23 15.95
CA ASP A 88 3.07 5.32 15.85
C ASP A 88 3.08 6.00 14.47
N THR A 89 3.94 5.54 13.56
CA THR A 89 4.12 6.12 12.23
C THR A 89 3.37 5.29 11.19
N GLN A 90 2.57 5.96 10.37
CA GLN A 90 1.82 5.37 9.27
C GLN A 90 2.20 6.06 7.95
N LEU A 91 2.53 5.27 6.94
CA LEU A 91 2.87 5.67 5.58
C LEU A 91 1.86 5.06 4.61
N LYS A 92 1.16 5.91 3.86
CA LYS A 92 0.29 5.52 2.74
C LYS A 92 1.02 5.79 1.43
N ILE A 93 1.20 4.76 0.61
CA ILE A 93 1.73 4.87 -0.76
C ILE A 93 0.55 4.65 -1.72
N GLN A 94 0.10 5.72 -2.36
CA GLN A 94 -1.02 5.72 -3.28
C GLN A 94 -0.57 5.37 -4.69
N SER A 95 -1.49 4.93 -5.54
CA SER A 95 -1.17 4.84 -6.97
C SER A 95 -1.05 6.24 -7.57
N ARG A 96 -0.01 6.48 -8.37
CA ARG A 96 0.12 7.69 -9.21
C ARG A 96 -1.04 7.89 -10.19
N PHE A 97 -1.79 6.83 -10.49
CA PHE A 97 -2.99 6.89 -11.33
C PHE A 97 -4.25 7.32 -10.57
N ALA A 98 -4.23 7.35 -9.23
CA ALA A 98 -5.37 7.77 -8.43
C ALA A 98 -5.65 9.29 -8.52
N ARG A 99 -4.64 10.11 -8.85
CA ARG A 99 -4.77 11.58 -8.93
C ARG A 99 -5.37 12.09 -10.25
N ALA A 100 -5.59 11.21 -11.23
CA ALA A 100 -6.00 11.60 -12.57
C ALA A 100 -7.51 11.86 -12.71
N SER A 101 -8.32 11.59 -11.68
CA SER A 101 -9.79 11.69 -11.72
C SER A 101 -10.37 13.11 -11.66
N VAL A 102 -9.56 14.14 -11.41
CA VAL A 102 -10.06 15.52 -11.19
C VAL A 102 -10.09 16.38 -12.46
N VAL A 103 -9.59 15.89 -13.59
CA VAL A 103 -9.70 16.63 -14.85
C VAL A 103 -11.05 16.28 -15.47
N ASP A 104 -12.14 16.89 -14.98
CA ASP A 104 -13.42 17.15 -15.69
C ASP A 104 -14.56 17.61 -14.74
N SER A 105 -14.29 18.44 -13.73
CA SER A 105 -15.39 19.11 -12.99
C SER A 105 -15.10 20.59 -12.76
N ASP A 106 -15.78 21.43 -13.53
CA ASP A 106 -15.71 22.91 -13.53
C ASP A 106 -16.38 23.57 -12.30
N ASP A 107 -16.72 22.81 -11.25
CA ASP A 107 -17.46 23.33 -10.09
C ASP A 107 -16.53 23.76 -8.95
N GLN A 108 -15.93 24.95 -9.09
CA GLN A 108 -15.04 25.60 -8.12
C GLN A 108 -15.73 26.17 -6.87
N ALA A 109 -16.82 25.59 -6.39
CA ALA A 109 -17.66 26.24 -5.37
C ALA A 109 -17.47 25.76 -3.92
N ASN A 110 -16.83 24.62 -3.65
CA ASN A 110 -16.68 24.09 -2.28
C ASN A 110 -15.25 23.59 -2.03
N GLN A 111 -14.33 24.51 -1.71
CA GLN A 111 -12.98 24.20 -1.24
C GLN A 111 -12.96 24.08 0.29
N GLU A 112 -13.57 23.03 0.83
CA GLU A 112 -13.28 22.56 2.19
C GLU A 112 -13.00 21.06 2.12
N GLU A 113 -11.71 20.71 2.28
CA GLU A 113 -11.18 19.37 2.56
C GLU A 113 -11.85 18.19 1.84
N ALA A 114 -11.93 18.22 0.51
CA ALA A 114 -12.10 16.99 -0.25
C ALA A 114 -10.79 16.20 -0.19
N ILE A 115 -10.60 15.40 0.86
CA ILE A 115 -9.64 14.30 0.85
C ILE A 115 -10.11 13.37 -0.26
N GLU A 116 -9.52 13.52 -1.46
CA GLU A 116 -9.84 12.67 -2.61
C GLU A 116 -9.58 11.21 -2.21
N GLU A 117 -10.66 10.44 -2.05
CA GLU A 117 -10.57 9.07 -1.60
C GLU A 117 -9.95 8.21 -2.72
N ASP A 118 -8.78 7.66 -2.45
CA ASP A 118 -8.09 6.74 -3.37
C ASP A 118 -8.82 5.39 -3.41
N TYR A 119 -9.74 5.30 -4.38
CA TYR A 119 -10.47 4.07 -4.69
C TYR A 119 -9.68 3.12 -5.60
N PHE A 120 -8.47 3.45 -6.05
CA PHE A 120 -7.75 2.61 -7.01
C PHE A 120 -7.39 1.25 -6.40
N LEU A 121 -6.85 1.25 -5.18
CA LEU A 121 -6.56 0.01 -4.46
C LEU A 121 -7.84 -0.80 -4.21
N HIS A 122 -8.93 -0.14 -3.77
CA HIS A 122 -10.22 -0.78 -3.54
C HIS A 122 -10.80 -1.39 -4.82
N TYR A 123 -10.71 -0.68 -5.94
CA TYR A 123 -11.14 -1.13 -7.26
C TYR A 123 -10.32 -2.34 -7.73
N MET A 124 -9.00 -2.32 -7.54
CA MET A 124 -8.13 -3.45 -7.89
C MET A 124 -8.44 -4.68 -7.05
N LEU A 125 -8.63 -4.51 -5.74
CA LEU A 125 -9.07 -5.57 -4.84
C LEU A 125 -10.44 -6.10 -5.27
N GLN A 126 -11.39 -5.24 -5.63
CA GLN A 126 -12.69 -5.65 -6.15
C GLN A 126 -12.54 -6.50 -7.42
N LYS A 127 -11.76 -6.04 -8.39
CA LYS A 127 -11.61 -6.75 -9.67
C LYS A 127 -10.89 -8.08 -9.51
N VAL A 128 -9.82 -8.14 -8.73
CA VAL A 128 -9.02 -9.36 -8.56
C VAL A 128 -9.69 -10.36 -7.59
N LEU A 129 -10.31 -9.88 -6.52
CA LEU A 129 -10.91 -10.75 -5.50
C LEU A 129 -12.37 -11.12 -5.79
N CYS A 130 -13.21 -10.23 -6.33
CA CYS A 130 -14.61 -10.61 -6.63
C CYS A 130 -14.67 -11.77 -7.63
N ILE A 131 -13.78 -11.82 -8.63
CA ILE A 131 -13.75 -12.93 -9.59
C ILE A 131 -13.49 -14.28 -8.89
N ASN A 132 -12.72 -14.29 -7.80
CA ASN A 132 -12.30 -15.50 -7.11
C ASN A 132 -13.19 -15.89 -5.92
N LEU A 133 -13.86 -14.93 -5.28
CA LEU A 133 -14.70 -15.18 -4.10
C LEU A 133 -16.19 -15.28 -4.44
N PHE A 134 -16.62 -14.69 -5.56
CA PHE A 134 -18.03 -14.54 -5.89
C PHE A 134 -18.26 -14.62 -7.41
N ASP A 135 -18.71 -15.78 -7.92
CA ASP A 135 -19.54 -15.80 -9.14
C ASP A 135 -20.94 -15.24 -8.82
N LEU A 136 -20.99 -14.02 -8.29
CA LEU A 136 -22.23 -13.33 -7.98
C LEU A 136 -22.57 -12.44 -9.15
N LYS A 137 -23.51 -12.92 -9.97
CA LYS A 137 -24.13 -12.18 -11.08
C LYS A 137 -24.91 -10.93 -10.65
N HIS A 138 -24.71 -10.39 -9.45
CA HIS A 138 -25.46 -9.25 -8.96
C HIS A 138 -24.66 -8.22 -8.16
N SER A 139 -24.81 -6.97 -8.64
CA SER A 139 -24.68 -5.67 -7.99
C SER A 139 -23.29 -5.03 -7.86
N ARG A 140 -23.15 -3.99 -8.68
CA ARG A 140 -22.17 -2.93 -8.76
C ARG A 140 -22.62 -1.83 -7.77
N ASN A 141 -22.32 -1.98 -6.47
CA ASN A 141 -22.31 -0.91 -5.43
C ASN A 141 -22.18 -1.54 -4.03
N GLN A 142 -20.98 -1.88 -3.57
CA GLN A 142 -20.75 -2.36 -2.21
C GLN A 142 -19.37 -1.92 -1.68
N THR A 143 -19.21 -0.63 -1.39
CA THR A 143 -18.06 -0.11 -0.62
C THR A 143 -17.98 -0.76 0.77
N ASN A 144 -19.12 -1.10 1.36
CA ASN A 144 -19.24 -1.68 2.70
C ASN A 144 -18.78 -3.16 2.82
N LEU A 145 -18.73 -3.92 1.71
CA LEU A 145 -18.31 -5.33 1.75
C LEU A 145 -16.78 -5.47 1.90
N PHE A 146 -16.01 -4.49 1.40
CA PHE A 146 -14.55 -4.50 1.49
C PHE A 146 -14.04 -4.39 2.93
N ASP A 147 -14.75 -3.61 3.76
CA ASP A 147 -14.45 -3.49 5.19
C ASP A 147 -14.49 -4.86 5.89
N TYR A 148 -15.39 -5.75 5.47
CA TYR A 148 -15.48 -7.12 6.01
C TYR A 148 -14.48 -8.09 5.36
N LEU A 149 -14.14 -7.88 4.08
CA LEU A 149 -13.15 -8.69 3.36
C LEU A 149 -11.76 -8.56 3.98
N VAL A 150 -11.37 -7.40 4.54
CA VAL A 150 -10.08 -7.25 5.25
C VAL A 150 -9.95 -8.24 6.41
N TYR A 151 -11.03 -8.52 7.14
CA TYR A 151 -11.02 -9.48 8.24
C TYR A 151 -11.07 -10.94 7.78
N LEU A 152 -11.71 -11.20 6.63
CA LEU A 152 -11.85 -12.55 6.07
C LEU A 152 -10.67 -12.95 5.18
N PHE A 153 -9.94 -11.98 4.64
CA PHE A 153 -8.86 -12.18 3.69
C PHE A 153 -7.74 -13.04 4.28
N PRO A 154 -7.14 -12.74 5.45
CA PRO A 154 -6.10 -13.60 6.03
C PRO A 154 -6.57 -15.03 6.29
N TYR A 155 -7.82 -15.19 6.71
CA TYR A 155 -8.41 -16.48 7.03
C TYR A 155 -8.61 -17.35 5.77
N PHE A 156 -9.20 -16.79 4.70
CA PHE A 156 -9.38 -17.53 3.45
C PHE A 156 -8.06 -17.76 2.70
N LEU A 157 -7.10 -16.83 2.78
CA LEU A 157 -5.76 -17.01 2.22
C LEU A 157 -5.06 -18.23 2.83
N LYS A 158 -5.08 -18.31 4.17
CA LYS A 158 -4.45 -19.42 4.90
C LYS A 158 -5.16 -20.74 4.65
N LYS A 159 -6.50 -20.73 4.55
CA LYS A 159 -7.31 -21.93 4.39
C LYS A 159 -7.24 -22.52 2.97
N SER A 160 -7.19 -21.67 1.95
CA SER A 160 -7.31 -22.12 0.54
C SER A 160 -5.94 -22.30 -0.13
N ALA A 161 -4.95 -21.47 0.20
CA ALA A 161 -3.67 -21.44 -0.52
C ALA A 161 -2.49 -22.05 0.26
N LEU A 162 -2.56 -22.14 1.59
CA LEU A 162 -1.46 -22.65 2.44
C LEU A 162 -1.67 -24.07 2.99
N THR A 163 -2.86 -24.66 2.78
CA THR A 163 -3.10 -26.07 3.10
C THR A 163 -2.79 -26.90 1.86
N LYS A 164 -1.68 -27.64 1.86
CA LYS A 164 -1.35 -28.57 0.77
C LYS A 164 -2.54 -29.50 0.50
N PRO A 165 -2.89 -29.81 -0.76
CA PRO A 165 -3.75 -30.94 -1.05
C PRO A 165 -3.05 -32.21 -0.53
N VAL A 166 -3.81 -33.03 0.21
CA VAL A 166 -3.43 -34.39 0.63
C VAL A 166 -3.39 -35.31 -0.59
#